data_AF-A0A251XJR0-F1
#
_entry.id   AF-A0A251XJR0-F1
#
_cell.length_a   1.000
_cell.length_b   1.000
_cell.length_c   1.000
_cell.angle_alpha   90.00
_cell.angle_beta   90.00
_cell.angle_gamma   90.00
#
_symmetry.space_group_name_H-M   'P 1'
#
loop_
_entity.id
_entity.type
_entity.pdbx_description
1 polymer ?
#
loop_
_entity_poly.entity_id
_entity_poly.type
_entity_poly.pdbx_seq_one_letter_code
_entity_poly.pdbx_strand_id
1 'polypeptide(L)'
;MVAVGSAVTAFAPGDPVAVGNIVDSCGACAMCRGGHENMCVEFPTLTYGGRDREDGSTTRGGWSGRYVVRDSFVYRRPVSLDPAAVAPLMCAGVTVWEPLRAAGVGPGTRLGVVGLGGLGHLAVRLGGPSARR
;
A
#
# COMPACT_ATOMS: atom_id res chain seq x y z
N MET A 1 -10.70 11.64 2.14
CA MET A 1 -11.09 11.13 3.46
C MET A 1 -12.39 11.80 3.88
N VAL A 2 -13.37 11.08 4.43
CA VAL A 2 -14.70 11.65 4.75
C VAL A 2 -14.94 11.88 6.25
N ALA A 3 -14.24 11.13 7.11
CA ALA A 3 -14.28 11.25 8.56
C ALA A 3 -12.99 10.66 9.15
N VAL A 4 -12.68 11.02 10.40
CA VAL A 4 -11.55 10.48 11.18
C VAL A 4 -12.00 10.16 12.60
N GLY A 5 -11.33 9.20 13.24
CA GLY A 5 -11.53 8.93 14.67
C GLY A 5 -11.04 10.09 15.53
N SER A 6 -11.56 10.22 16.75
CA SER A 6 -11.23 11.34 17.65
C SER A 6 -9.76 11.39 18.07
N ALA A 7 -9.06 10.25 18.06
CA ALA A 7 -7.63 10.15 18.38
C ALA A 7 -6.70 10.35 17.18
N VAL A 8 -7.25 10.42 15.95
CA VAL A 8 -6.44 10.57 14.73
C VAL A 8 -5.98 12.02 14.61
N THR A 9 -4.67 12.22 14.54
CA THR A 9 -4.05 13.56 14.39
C THR A 9 -3.34 13.72 13.05
N ALA A 10 -3.00 12.62 12.38
CA ALA A 10 -2.23 12.63 11.14
C ALA A 10 -3.05 13.00 9.90
N PHE A 11 -4.38 13.02 9.97
CA PHE A 11 -5.27 13.25 8.84
C PHE A 11 -6.51 14.06 9.24
N ALA A 12 -7.15 14.70 8.27
CA ALA A 12 -8.42 15.41 8.44
C ALA A 12 -9.44 15.04 7.35
N PRO A 13 -10.75 15.24 7.59
CA PRO A 13 -11.76 15.19 6.54
C PRO A 13 -11.38 16.09 5.37
N GLY A 14 -11.53 15.58 4.13
CA GLY A 14 -11.08 16.24 2.91
C GLY A 14 -9.71 15.78 2.40
N ASP A 15 -8.86 15.18 3.25
CA ASP A 15 -7.50 14.80 2.83
C ASP A 15 -7.51 13.80 1.66
N PRO A 16 -6.67 14.02 0.63
CA PRO A 16 -6.45 13.04 -0.43
C PRO A 16 -5.59 11.90 0.11
N VAL A 17 -6.16 10.70 0.09
CA VAL A 17 -5.54 9.51 0.68
C VAL A 17 -5.62 8.31 -0.26
N ALA A 18 -4.75 7.34 -0.02
CA ALA A 18 -4.73 6.05 -0.68
C ALA A 18 -4.50 4.95 0.37
N VAL A 19 -4.98 3.74 0.10
CA VAL A 19 -4.86 2.59 1.01
C VAL A 19 -4.43 1.37 0.20
N GLY A 20 -3.55 0.57 0.80
CA GLY A 20 -2.99 -0.64 0.21
C GLY A 20 -3.87 -1.87 0.36
N ASN A 21 -3.23 -3.04 0.24
CA ASN A 21 -3.88 -4.33 0.45
C ASN A 21 -3.88 -4.79 1.93
N ILE A 22 -3.21 -4.06 2.82
CA ILE A 22 -3.17 -4.30 4.26
C ILE A 22 -3.78 -3.09 4.98
N VAL A 23 -4.66 -3.37 5.93
CA VAL A 23 -5.43 -2.35 6.68
C VAL A 23 -5.21 -2.41 8.19
N ASP A 24 -4.57 -3.47 8.68
CA ASP A 24 -4.19 -3.60 10.08
C ASP A 24 -3.04 -4.62 10.28
N SER A 25 -2.40 -4.60 11.46
CA SER A 25 -1.43 -5.60 11.93
C SER A 25 -1.47 -5.69 13.46
N CYS A 26 -0.66 -6.54 14.09
CA CYS A 26 -0.61 -6.57 15.56
C CYS A 26 0.06 -5.35 16.19
N GLY A 27 0.81 -4.55 15.42
CA GLY A 27 1.52 -3.35 15.90
C GLY A 27 2.65 -3.60 16.91
N ALA A 28 2.83 -4.84 17.39
CA ALA A 28 3.69 -5.14 18.53
C ALA A 28 4.88 -6.06 18.22
N CYS A 29 4.82 -6.88 17.16
CA CYS A 29 5.95 -7.76 16.83
C CYS A 29 7.14 -6.98 16.25
N ALA A 30 8.32 -7.61 16.21
CA ALA A 30 9.53 -7.00 15.67
C ALA A 30 9.36 -6.49 14.23
N MET A 31 8.62 -7.23 13.39
CA MET A 31 8.33 -6.81 12.02
C MET A 31 7.45 -5.55 11.98
N CYS A 32 6.38 -5.49 12.77
CA CYS A 32 5.51 -4.31 12.83
C CYS A 32 6.26 -3.09 13.37
N ARG A 33 7.04 -3.25 14.45
CA ARG A 33 7.86 -2.15 15.01
C ARG A 33 8.95 -1.67 14.04
N GLY A 34 9.37 -2.53 13.11
CA GLY A 34 10.32 -2.20 12.04
C GLY A 34 9.69 -1.58 10.79
N GLY A 35 8.37 -1.31 10.76
CA GLY A 35 7.70 -0.82 9.56
C GLY A 35 7.53 -1.88 8.46
N HIS A 36 7.49 -3.15 8.87
CA HIS A 36 7.28 -4.31 8.02
C HIS A 36 6.00 -5.04 8.41
N GLU A 37 4.90 -4.30 8.50
CA GLU A 37 3.58 -4.82 8.86
C GLU A 37 3.10 -5.90 7.87
N ASN A 38 3.59 -5.87 6.63
CA ASN A 38 3.40 -6.94 5.63
C ASN A 38 3.99 -8.29 6.04
N MET A 39 4.91 -8.30 7.01
CA MET A 39 5.53 -9.48 7.60
C MET A 39 5.10 -9.67 9.06
N CYS A 40 3.93 -9.14 9.45
CA CYS A 40 3.37 -9.33 10.79
C CYS A 40 3.29 -10.83 11.15
N VAL A 41 3.78 -11.17 12.35
CA VAL A 41 3.85 -12.58 12.84
C VAL A 41 2.44 -13.16 13.05
N GLU A 42 1.48 -12.33 13.45
CA GLU A 42 0.07 -12.71 13.55
C GLU A 42 -0.69 -12.60 12.22
N PHE A 43 0.03 -12.43 11.11
CA PHE A 43 -0.50 -12.17 9.77
C PHE A 43 -1.20 -10.79 9.64
N PRO A 44 -0.90 -9.98 8.62
CA PRO A 44 -1.57 -8.68 8.43
C PRO A 44 -3.07 -8.84 8.15
N THR A 45 -3.91 -7.90 8.60
CA THR A 45 -5.32 -7.86 8.19
C THR A 45 -5.38 -7.37 6.76
N LEU A 46 -5.88 -8.23 5.88
CA LEU A 46 -6.06 -7.91 4.47
C LEU A 46 -7.27 -6.99 4.27
N THR A 47 -7.18 -6.15 3.24
CA THR A 47 -8.24 -5.18 2.87
C THR A 47 -9.58 -5.83 2.58
N TYR A 48 -9.58 -7.07 2.10
CA TYR A 48 -10.78 -7.87 1.84
C TYR A 48 -10.52 -9.34 2.20
N GLY A 49 -11.57 -10.05 2.62
CA GLY A 49 -11.52 -11.47 2.97
C GLY A 49 -10.66 -11.78 4.20
N GLY A 50 -10.15 -10.76 4.90
CA GLY A 50 -9.44 -10.88 6.16
C GLY A 50 -10.40 -10.86 7.34
N ARG A 51 -9.87 -11.17 8.53
CA ARG A 51 -10.58 -11.00 9.80
C ARG A 51 -10.19 -9.66 10.42
N ASP A 52 -11.17 -8.81 10.65
CA ASP A 52 -11.00 -7.55 11.35
C ASP A 52 -10.57 -7.81 12.81
N ARG A 53 -9.62 -7.03 13.31
CA ARG A 53 -9.04 -7.23 14.65
C ARG A 53 -9.87 -6.57 15.76
N GLU A 54 -10.70 -5.60 15.42
CA GLU A 54 -11.51 -4.84 16.37
C GLU A 54 -12.84 -5.55 16.64
N ASP A 55 -13.54 -5.99 15.59
CA ASP A 55 -14.88 -6.60 15.71
C ASP A 55 -14.97 -8.07 15.25
N GLY A 56 -13.90 -8.62 14.67
CA GLY A 56 -13.85 -10.00 14.20
C GLY A 56 -14.61 -10.26 12.89
N SER A 57 -15.20 -9.24 12.27
CA SER A 57 -15.95 -9.35 11.02
C SER A 57 -15.03 -9.58 9.81
N THR A 58 -15.62 -9.92 8.66
CA THR A 58 -14.87 -10.07 7.41
C THR A 58 -14.68 -8.71 6.73
N THR A 59 -13.43 -8.36 6.42
CA THR A 59 -13.11 -7.14 5.67
C THR A 59 -13.64 -7.21 4.23
N ARG A 60 -14.17 -6.09 3.72
CA ARG A 60 -14.93 -6.05 2.44
C ARG A 60 -14.26 -5.31 1.28
N GLY A 61 -13.20 -4.54 1.55
CA GLY A 61 -12.38 -3.87 0.55
C GLY A 61 -13.02 -2.68 -0.18
N GLY A 62 -12.33 -2.26 -1.23
CA GLY A 62 -12.56 -0.98 -1.92
C GLY A 62 -13.62 -0.98 -3.02
N TRP A 63 -14.25 -2.11 -3.34
CA TRP A 63 -15.40 -2.16 -4.24
C TRP A 63 -16.68 -1.82 -3.47
N SER A 64 -16.65 -0.65 -2.83
CA SER A 64 -17.63 -0.18 -1.87
C SER A 64 -17.71 1.34 -1.96
N GLY A 65 -18.84 1.92 -1.54
CA GLY A 65 -18.97 3.38 -1.49
C GLY A 65 -18.06 4.02 -0.45
N ARG A 66 -17.78 3.30 0.65
CA ARG A 66 -16.92 3.71 1.77
C ARG A 66 -16.35 2.48 2.46
N TYR A 67 -15.18 2.63 3.07
CA TYR A 67 -14.57 1.64 3.96
C TYR A 67 -13.87 2.37 5.13
N VAL A 68 -13.65 1.64 6.22
CA VAL A 68 -12.95 2.13 7.42
C VAL A 68 -11.61 1.38 7.52
N VAL A 69 -10.57 2.08 7.97
CA VAL A 69 -9.20 1.58 8.03
C VAL A 69 -8.46 2.27 9.18
N ARG A 70 -7.50 1.57 9.81
CA ARG A 70 -6.62 2.17 10.81
C ARG A 70 -5.72 3.22 10.14
N ASP A 71 -5.59 4.39 10.77
CA ASP A 71 -4.88 5.54 10.22
C ASP A 71 -3.41 5.25 9.86
N SER A 72 -2.74 4.35 10.60
CA SER A 72 -1.38 3.90 10.31
C SER A 72 -1.22 3.17 8.96
N PHE A 73 -2.32 2.73 8.33
CA PHE A 73 -2.34 2.07 7.02
C PHE A 73 -2.90 2.98 5.91
N VAL A 74 -3.07 4.27 6.22
CA VAL A 74 -3.50 5.30 5.27
C VAL A 74 -2.29 6.07 4.78
N TYR A 75 -2.19 6.25 3.47
CA TYR A 75 -1.10 6.98 2.83
C TYR A 75 -1.62 8.29 2.26
N ARG A 76 -0.85 9.37 2.42
CA ARG A 76 -1.16 10.65 1.75
C ARG A 76 -0.98 10.49 0.25
N ARG A 77 -2.02 10.83 -0.51
CA ARG A 77 -1.94 10.92 -1.97
C ARG A 77 -1.59 12.35 -2.34
N PRO A 78 -0.46 12.62 -3.03
CA PRO A 78 -0.18 13.94 -3.56
C PRO A 78 -1.33 14.45 -4.42
N VAL A 79 -1.76 15.70 -4.21
CA VAL A 79 -2.92 16.30 -4.93
C VAL A 79 -2.73 16.34 -6.44
N SER A 80 -1.48 16.40 -6.89
CA SER A 80 -1.10 16.47 -8.31
C SER A 80 -1.23 15.13 -9.04
N LEU A 81 -1.34 14.00 -8.32
CA LEU A 81 -1.42 12.68 -8.93
C LEU A 81 -2.88 12.24 -9.09
N ASP A 82 -3.27 11.83 -10.28
CA ASP A 82 -4.60 11.26 -10.57
C ASP A 82 -4.91 10.06 -9.63
N PRO A 83 -6.05 10.05 -8.91
CA PRO A 83 -6.41 8.91 -8.05
C PRO A 83 -6.42 7.58 -8.80
N ALA A 84 -6.87 7.55 -10.06
CA ALA A 84 -6.95 6.32 -10.84
C ALA A 84 -5.56 5.77 -11.17
N ALA A 85 -4.58 6.64 -11.42
CA ALA A 85 -3.18 6.25 -11.62
C ALA A 85 -2.49 5.79 -10.33
N VAL A 86 -2.89 6.33 -9.16
CA VAL A 86 -2.30 5.96 -7.87
C VAL A 86 -2.83 4.63 -7.35
N ALA A 87 -4.11 4.31 -7.57
CA ALA A 87 -4.74 3.11 -7.00
C ALA A 87 -3.95 1.80 -7.28
N PRO A 88 -3.46 1.51 -8.50
CA PRO A 88 -2.65 0.32 -8.76
C PRO A 88 -1.29 0.31 -8.05
N LEU A 89 -0.75 1.48 -7.70
CA LEU A 89 0.55 1.58 -7.01
C LEU A 89 0.48 1.03 -5.59
N MET A 90 -0.69 1.12 -4.95
CA MET A 90 -0.92 0.67 -3.59
C MET A 90 -0.92 -0.86 -3.41
N CYS A 91 -0.82 -1.61 -4.50
CA CYS A 91 -0.65 -3.06 -4.48
C CYS A 91 0.44 -3.47 -5.48
N ALA A 92 0.12 -3.46 -6.79
CA ALA A 92 1.06 -3.88 -7.82
C ALA A 92 2.34 -3.03 -7.85
N GLY A 93 2.24 -1.71 -7.61
CA GLY A 93 3.40 -0.83 -7.56
C GLY A 93 4.35 -1.16 -6.43
N VAL A 94 3.87 -1.18 -5.18
CA VAL A 94 4.71 -1.48 -4.01
C VAL A 94 5.30 -2.89 -4.06
N THR A 95 4.52 -3.89 -4.52
CA THR A 95 5.00 -5.27 -4.69
C THR A 95 6.20 -5.37 -5.62
N VAL A 96 6.27 -4.49 -6.62
CA VAL A 96 7.37 -4.47 -7.58
C VAL A 96 8.48 -3.52 -7.15
N TRP A 97 8.13 -2.38 -6.55
CA TRP A 97 9.06 -1.37 -6.09
C TRP A 97 10.01 -1.91 -5.02
N GLU A 98 9.48 -2.62 -4.03
CA GLU A 98 10.27 -3.07 -2.89
C GLU A 98 11.43 -4.00 -3.27
N PRO A 99 11.24 -5.07 -4.09
CA PRO A 99 12.35 -5.89 -4.54
C PRO A 99 13.32 -5.14 -5.46
N LEU A 100 12.84 -4.23 -6.32
CA LEU A 100 13.72 -3.40 -7.15
C LEU A 100 14.63 -2.50 -6.30
N ARG A 101 14.06 -1.88 -5.26
CA ARG A 101 14.78 -1.05 -4.30
C ARG A 101 15.79 -1.87 -3.49
N ALA A 102 15.37 -3.03 -2.96
CA ALA A 102 16.21 -3.92 -2.18
C ALA A 102 17.39 -4.49 -2.99
N ALA A 103 17.18 -4.78 -4.28
CA ALA A 103 18.24 -5.22 -5.19
C ALA A 103 19.10 -4.08 -5.76
N GLY A 104 18.81 -2.82 -5.40
CA GLY A 104 19.56 -1.66 -5.87
C GLY A 104 19.45 -1.41 -7.38
N VAL A 105 18.36 -1.82 -8.03
CA VAL A 105 18.17 -1.69 -9.48
C VAL A 105 18.23 -0.24 -9.91
N GLY A 106 19.23 0.15 -10.72
CA GLY A 106 19.46 1.53 -11.12
C GLY A 106 20.21 1.66 -12.45
N PRO A 107 20.80 2.84 -12.74
CA PRO A 107 21.59 3.04 -13.95
C PRO A 107 22.65 1.95 -14.13
N GLY A 108 22.67 1.32 -15.31
CA GLY A 108 23.58 0.22 -15.62
C GLY A 108 23.07 -1.18 -15.24
N THR A 109 22.00 -1.30 -14.46
CA THR A 109 21.36 -2.60 -14.18
C THR A 109 20.60 -3.12 -15.41
N ARG A 110 20.84 -4.38 -15.79
CA ARG A 110 20.01 -5.10 -16.77
C ARG A 110 18.85 -5.78 -16.03
N LEU A 111 17.63 -5.27 -16.22
CA LEU A 111 16.42 -5.81 -15.60
C LEU A 111 15.69 -6.76 -16.56
N GLY A 112 15.40 -7.98 -16.10
CA GLY A 112 14.49 -8.92 -16.77
C GLY A 112 13.11 -8.88 -16.13
N VAL A 113 12.05 -8.81 -16.94
CA VAL A 113 10.66 -8.89 -16.48
C VAL A 113 9.97 -10.05 -17.19
N VAL A 114 9.54 -11.05 -16.42
CA VAL A 114 8.83 -12.22 -16.94
C VAL A 114 7.32 -12.00 -16.78
N GLY A 115 6.65 -11.73 -17.90
CA GLY A 115 5.22 -11.43 -17.97
C GLY A 115 4.91 -9.93 -17.92
N LEU A 116 4.29 -9.40 -18.99
CA LEU A 116 3.90 -7.99 -19.11
C LEU A 116 2.41 -7.76 -18.83
N GLY A 117 2.02 -8.02 -17.59
CA GLY A 117 0.70 -7.70 -17.06
C GLY A 117 0.68 -6.43 -16.18
N GLY A 118 -0.25 -6.39 -15.22
CA GLY A 118 -0.37 -5.28 -14.26
C GLY A 118 0.91 -4.99 -13.47
N LEU A 119 1.57 -6.02 -12.93
CA LEU A 119 2.84 -5.84 -12.22
C LEU A 119 4.00 -5.61 -13.19
N GLY A 120 4.06 -6.38 -14.28
CA GLY A 120 5.17 -6.33 -15.23
C GLY A 120 5.36 -4.98 -15.90
N HIS A 121 4.28 -4.32 -16.32
CA HIS A 121 4.41 -2.99 -16.93
C HIS A 121 4.88 -1.93 -15.90
N LEU A 122 4.50 -2.07 -14.62
CA LEU A 122 5.01 -1.21 -13.55
C LEU A 122 6.49 -1.51 -13.27
N ALA A 123 6.93 -2.76 -13.35
CA ALA A 123 8.35 -3.13 -13.23
C ALA A 123 9.21 -2.46 -14.29
N VAL A 124 8.73 -2.47 -15.54
CA VAL A 124 9.42 -1.78 -16.64
C VAL A 124 9.48 -0.27 -16.39
N ARG A 125 8.38 0.34 -15.92
CA ARG A 125 8.36 1.79 -15.63
C ARG A 125 9.24 2.19 -14.46
N LEU A 126 9.20 1.43 -13.35
CA LEU A 126 9.91 1.74 -12.10
C LEU A 126 11.37 1.31 -12.09
N GLY A 127 11.72 0.26 -12.83
CA GLY A 127 13.09 -0.20 -13.00
C GLY A 127 13.80 0.40 -14.22
N GLY A 128 13.05 1.08 -15.09
CA GLY A 128 13.56 1.67 -16.31
C GLY A 128 14.37 2.96 -16.06
N PRO A 129 15.12 3.43 -17.07
CA PRO A 129 15.99 4.61 -16.95
C PRO A 129 15.26 5.92 -16.61
N SER A 130 13.94 5.97 -16.82
CA SER A 130 13.10 7.15 -16.58
C SER A 130 12.54 7.22 -15.16
N ALA A 131 12.73 6.20 -14.33
CA ALA A 131 12.08 6.06 -13.02
C ALA A 131 12.63 6.98 -11.91
N ARG A 132 13.69 7.74 -12.18
CA ARG A 132 14.42 8.56 -11.19
C ARG A 132 14.48 10.04 -11.56
N ARG A 133 13.46 10.55 -12.25
CA ARG A 133 13.21 11.99 -12.39
C ARG A 133 12.11 12.43 -11.45
#